data_AF-A0A511J0A6-F1
#
_entry.id   AF-A0A511J0A6-F1
#
_cell.length_a   1.000
_cell.length_b   1.000
_cell.length_c   1.000
_cell.angle_alpha   90.00
_cell.angle_beta   90.00
_cell.angle_gamma   90.00
#
_symmetry.space_group_name_H-M   'P 1'
#
loop_
_entity.id
_entity.type
_entity.pdbx_description
1 polymer ?
#
loop_
_entity_poly.entity_id
_entity_poly.type
_entity_poly.pdbx_seq_one_letter_code
_entity_poly.pdbx_strand_id
1 'polypeptide(L)'
;MAEGWVKLHRSITENWIWDNPQYLKWWLDLILMANHKEKKIIFNGSFKKVDVGERITSEQKLAERWGVSRNTVRKFLSLLVEDDMISIEKSRKNGTTYKVNNYAIYQGFSEEKKQQTEQRAEHQKDNELNINKNEKNEKNEKNNNYVATRKKRVYADDDPNKKLAILLLKLIRKNQNIKEPDLDKWANMIRLTIESDKRTGREVQDMIVWATSNDFWSGVILSPTSLRKHFDKMAIQKNKRKQQNISNDELPETGEDW
;
A
#
# COMPACT_ATOMS: atom_id res chain seq x y z
N MET A 1 -31.07 -7.07 8.16
CA MET A 1 -30.42 -6.03 9.00
C MET A 1 -28.92 -6.27 8.91
N ALA A 2 -28.12 -5.24 8.63
CA ALA A 2 -26.67 -5.38 8.59
C ALA A 2 -26.17 -5.45 10.05
N GLU A 3 -25.86 -6.64 10.54
CA GLU A 3 -25.24 -6.84 11.85
C GLU A 3 -23.74 -6.54 11.76
N GLY A 4 -23.23 -5.69 12.66
CA GLY A 4 -21.81 -5.38 12.75
C GLY A 4 -21.54 -3.90 13.05
N TRP A 5 -20.28 -3.60 13.35
CA TRP A 5 -19.77 -2.24 13.53
C TRP A 5 -18.51 -2.04 12.70
N VAL A 6 -18.21 -0.79 12.38
CA VAL A 6 -16.97 -0.36 11.72
C VAL A 6 -16.27 0.61 12.66
N LYS A 7 -14.99 0.36 12.98
CA LYS A 7 -14.14 1.29 13.73
C LYS A 7 -13.69 2.40 12.78
N LEU A 8 -13.99 3.63 13.14
CA LEU A 8 -13.46 4.82 12.48
C LEU A 8 -12.31 5.37 13.32
N HIS A 9 -11.15 5.58 12.69
CA HIS A 9 -10.03 6.23 13.34
C HIS A 9 -10.18 7.75 13.24
N ARG A 10 -9.82 8.47 14.31
CA ARG A 10 -9.91 9.95 14.37
C ARG A 10 -9.17 10.66 13.25
N SER A 11 -8.13 10.06 12.68
CA SER A 11 -7.39 10.62 11.55
C SER A 11 -8.24 10.82 10.27
N ILE A 12 -9.46 10.29 10.22
CA ILE A 12 -10.38 10.61 9.12
C ILE A 12 -10.67 12.11 9.04
N THR A 13 -10.60 12.84 10.16
CA THR A 13 -10.82 14.30 10.18
C THR A 13 -9.70 15.10 9.53
N GLU A 14 -8.54 14.48 9.31
CA GLU A 14 -7.38 15.08 8.66
C GLU A 14 -7.32 14.74 7.15
N ASN A 15 -8.21 13.88 6.67
CA ASN A 15 -8.28 13.47 5.27
C ASN A 15 -9.18 14.42 4.46
N TRP A 16 -8.83 14.68 3.20
CA TRP A 16 -9.58 15.53 2.26
C TRP A 16 -11.06 15.14 2.09
N ILE A 17 -11.41 13.89 2.39
CA ILE A 17 -12.79 13.40 2.38
C ILE A 17 -13.64 14.08 3.45
N TRP A 18 -13.05 14.47 4.58
CA TRP A 18 -13.76 15.12 5.67
C TRP A 18 -14.26 16.52 5.30
N ASP A 19 -13.52 17.23 4.46
CA ASP A 19 -13.87 18.59 4.03
C ASP A 19 -15.13 18.63 3.15
N ASN A 20 -15.49 17.49 2.53
CA ASN A 20 -16.69 17.38 1.72
C ASN A 20 -17.68 16.37 2.34
N PRO A 21 -18.82 16.83 2.90
CA PRO A 21 -19.80 15.97 3.55
C PRO A 21 -20.34 14.85 2.64
N GLN A 22 -20.46 15.12 1.34
CA GLN A 22 -20.95 14.14 0.38
C GLN A 22 -19.91 13.04 0.12
N TYR A 23 -18.64 13.41 0.01
CA TYR A 23 -17.55 12.46 -0.16
C TYR A 23 -17.37 11.60 1.08
N LEU A 24 -17.46 12.19 2.27
CA LEU A 24 -17.45 11.45 3.53
C LEU A 24 -18.58 10.43 3.58
N LYS A 25 -19.80 10.85 3.24
CA LYS A 25 -20.95 9.94 3.18
C LYS A 25 -20.71 8.77 2.23
N TRP A 26 -20.21 9.04 1.01
CA TRP A 26 -19.94 7.99 0.03
C TRP A 26 -18.82 7.06 0.45
N TRP A 27 -17.76 7.59 1.07
CA TRP A 27 -16.66 6.81 1.61
C TRP A 27 -17.14 5.86 2.72
N LEU A 28 -17.92 6.37 3.67
CA LEU A 28 -18.52 5.55 4.73
C LEU A 28 -19.44 4.48 4.17
N ASP A 29 -20.27 4.81 3.17
CA ASP A 29 -21.13 3.84 2.49
C ASP A 29 -20.31 2.74 1.81
N LEU A 30 -19.19 3.05 1.17
CA LEU A 30 -18.28 2.04 0.61
C LEU A 30 -17.69 1.12 1.69
N ILE A 31 -17.25 1.67 2.83
CA ILE A 31 -16.71 0.85 3.94
C ILE A 31 -17.80 -0.09 4.50
N LEU A 32 -19.03 0.41 4.66
CA LEU A 32 -20.16 -0.35 5.19
C LEU A 32 -20.66 -1.42 4.21
N MET A 33 -20.55 -1.15 2.90
CA MET A 33 -20.93 -2.09 1.85
C MET A 33 -19.87 -3.18 1.62
N ALA A 34 -18.61 -2.90 1.95
CA ALA A 34 -17.52 -3.87 1.83
C ALA A 34 -17.77 -5.10 2.71
N ASN A 35 -17.38 -6.26 2.20
CA ASN A 35 -17.71 -7.52 2.86
C ASN A 35 -16.84 -7.75 4.10
N HIS A 36 -17.44 -8.02 5.26
CA HIS A 36 -16.70 -8.22 6.51
C HIS A 36 -16.31 -9.68 6.78
N LYS A 37 -16.83 -10.63 5.99
CA LYS A 37 -16.47 -12.07 6.02
C LYS A 37 -16.39 -12.60 4.60
N GLU A 38 -15.48 -13.53 4.33
CA GLU A 38 -15.41 -14.17 3.02
C GLU A 38 -16.77 -14.75 2.64
N LYS A 39 -17.27 -14.41 1.45
CA LYS A 39 -18.56 -14.89 0.97
C LYS A 39 -18.42 -15.42 -0.43
N LYS A 40 -18.89 -16.65 -0.66
CA LYS A 40 -19.11 -17.17 -1.99
C LYS A 40 -20.47 -16.69 -2.46
N ILE A 41 -20.48 -15.90 -3.53
CA ILE A 41 -21.72 -15.44 -4.16
C ILE A 41 -21.78 -16.00 -5.58
N ILE A 42 -23.00 -16.32 -6.03
CA ILE A 42 -23.24 -16.66 -7.42
C ILE A 42 -23.31 -15.33 -8.18
N PHE A 43 -22.40 -15.14 -9.12
CA PHE A 43 -22.37 -13.96 -9.98
C PHE A 43 -22.26 -14.41 -11.43
N ASN A 44 -23.24 -14.02 -12.26
CA ASN A 44 -23.32 -14.36 -13.68
C ASN A 44 -23.22 -15.89 -13.95
N GLY A 45 -23.91 -16.71 -13.16
CA GLY A 45 -23.91 -18.17 -13.30
C GLY A 45 -22.67 -18.91 -12.77
N SER A 46 -21.70 -18.19 -12.20
CA SER A 46 -20.47 -18.76 -11.64
C SER A 46 -20.30 -18.43 -10.15
N PHE A 47 -19.65 -19.33 -9.39
CA PHE A 47 -19.30 -19.05 -8.00
C PHE A 47 -18.08 -18.13 -7.94
N LYS A 48 -18.25 -16.96 -7.35
CA LYS A 48 -17.14 -16.04 -7.05
C LYS A 48 -16.93 -15.94 -5.56
N LYS A 49 -15.67 -16.17 -5.14
CA LYS A 49 -15.21 -15.85 -3.79
C LYS A 49 -14.98 -14.34 -3.72
N VAL A 50 -15.59 -13.69 -2.74
CA VAL A 50 -15.35 -12.27 -2.42
C VAL A 50 -14.68 -12.24 -1.06
N ASP A 51 -13.45 -11.73 -1.05
CA ASP A 51 -12.63 -11.68 0.16
C ASP A 51 -13.09 -10.53 1.09
N VAL A 52 -12.52 -10.50 2.29
CA VAL A 52 -12.81 -9.47 3.30
C VAL A 52 -12.32 -8.11 2.79
N GLY A 53 -13.16 -7.08 2.90
CA GLY A 53 -12.91 -5.73 2.40
C GLY A 53 -13.21 -5.52 0.92
N GLU A 54 -13.72 -6.55 0.22
CA GLU A 54 -14.06 -6.48 -1.19
C GLU A 54 -15.56 -6.43 -1.42
N ARG A 55 -15.96 -5.79 -2.51
CA ARG A 55 -17.35 -5.76 -2.94
C ARG A 55 -17.46 -5.69 -4.45
N ILE A 56 -18.27 -6.59 -5.01
CA ILE A 56 -18.69 -6.51 -6.41
C ILE A 56 -19.79 -5.46 -6.52
N THR A 57 -19.56 -4.45 -7.34
CA THR A 57 -20.56 -3.42 -7.65
C THR A 57 -20.31 -2.86 -9.05
N SER A 58 -21.16 -1.95 -9.51
CA SER A 58 -20.89 -1.19 -10.74
C SER A 58 -21.00 0.29 -10.47
N GLU A 59 -20.32 1.11 -11.28
CA GLU A 59 -20.48 2.56 -11.25
C GLU A 59 -21.95 2.98 -11.42
N GLN A 60 -22.74 2.18 -12.15
CA GLN A 60 -24.17 2.40 -12.33
C GLN A 60 -24.97 2.17 -11.04
N LYS A 61 -24.71 1.07 -10.33
CA LYS A 61 -25.38 0.78 -9.05
C LYS A 61 -25.03 1.83 -7.99
N LEU A 62 -23.79 2.31 -7.97
CA LEU A 62 -23.39 3.39 -7.07
C LEU A 62 -24.04 4.72 -7.46
N ALA A 63 -24.13 5.02 -8.75
CA ALA A 63 -24.80 6.22 -9.27
C ALA A 63 -26.29 6.26 -8.87
N GLU A 64 -27.00 5.15 -9.05
CA GLU A 64 -28.40 5.00 -8.63
C GLU A 64 -28.55 5.14 -7.11
N ARG A 65 -27.67 4.49 -6.33
CA ARG A 65 -27.70 4.54 -4.86
C ARG A 65 -27.43 5.93 -4.30
N TRP A 66 -26.54 6.68 -4.93
CA TRP A 66 -26.14 8.02 -4.47
C TRP A 66 -26.91 9.15 -5.12
N GLY A 67 -27.77 8.85 -6.11
CA GLY A 67 -28.56 9.84 -6.84
C GLY A 67 -27.71 10.79 -7.68
N VAL A 68 -26.59 10.32 -8.24
CA VAL A 68 -25.66 11.14 -9.02
C VAL A 68 -25.31 10.51 -10.36
N SER A 69 -24.70 11.30 -11.26
CA SER A 69 -24.25 10.79 -12.55
C SER A 69 -23.12 9.74 -12.41
N ARG A 70 -23.03 8.81 -13.37
CA ARG A 70 -21.93 7.83 -13.42
C ARG A 70 -20.55 8.50 -13.53
N ASN A 71 -20.47 9.66 -14.17
CA ASN A 71 -19.23 10.41 -14.27
C ASN A 71 -18.79 10.98 -12.91
N THR A 72 -19.74 11.43 -12.09
CA THR A 72 -19.46 11.88 -10.72
C THR A 72 -18.92 10.74 -9.87
N VAL A 73 -19.56 9.57 -9.93
CA VAL A 73 -19.07 8.35 -9.26
C VAL A 73 -17.66 8.01 -9.72
N ARG A 74 -17.42 8.00 -11.05
CA ARG A 74 -16.11 7.66 -11.60
C ARG A 74 -15.02 8.61 -11.12
N LYS A 75 -15.28 9.93 -11.15
CA LYS A 75 -14.33 10.93 -10.63
C LYS A 75 -14.02 10.70 -9.15
N PHE A 76 -15.05 10.46 -8.34
CA PHE A 76 -14.86 10.18 -6.91
C PHE A 76 -14.04 8.90 -6.67
N LEU A 77 -14.38 7.80 -7.37
CA LEU A 77 -13.62 6.55 -7.28
C LEU A 77 -12.17 6.72 -7.75
N SER A 78 -11.91 7.52 -8.79
CA SER A 78 -10.55 7.83 -9.23
C SER A 78 -9.75 8.56 -8.14
N LEU A 79 -10.34 9.54 -7.44
CA LEU A 79 -9.68 10.22 -6.32
C LEU A 79 -9.31 9.24 -5.20
N LEU A 80 -10.23 8.33 -4.85
CA LEU A 80 -9.96 7.29 -3.84
C LEU A 80 -8.84 6.34 -4.27
N VAL A 81 -8.73 6.02 -5.56
CA VAL A 81 -7.63 5.20 -6.11
C VAL A 81 -6.30 5.98 -6.09
N GLU A 82 -6.31 7.27 -6.46
CA GLU A 82 -5.13 8.13 -6.43
C GLU A 82 -4.57 8.29 -5.01
N ASP A 83 -5.47 8.36 -4.02
CA ASP A 83 -5.12 8.42 -2.59
C ASP A 83 -4.88 7.02 -1.96
N ASP A 84 -4.86 5.95 -2.76
CA ASP A 84 -4.63 4.55 -2.33
C ASP A 84 -5.61 4.06 -1.23
N MET A 85 -6.81 4.64 -1.18
CA MET A 85 -7.86 4.25 -0.25
C MET A 85 -8.62 3.00 -0.73
N ILE A 86 -8.74 2.85 -2.04
CA ILE A 86 -9.33 1.67 -2.68
C ILE A 86 -8.49 1.18 -3.85
N SER A 87 -8.62 -0.11 -4.16
CA SER A 87 -8.19 -0.71 -5.43
C SER A 87 -9.42 -1.18 -6.22
N ILE A 88 -9.39 -1.04 -7.54
CA ILE A 88 -10.50 -1.41 -8.42
C ILE A 88 -10.02 -2.43 -9.45
N GLU A 89 -10.67 -3.59 -9.47
CA GLU A 89 -10.47 -4.62 -10.47
C GLU A 89 -11.66 -4.68 -11.42
N LYS A 90 -11.39 -4.60 -12.73
CA LYS A 90 -12.40 -4.70 -13.78
C LYS A 90 -12.23 -6.04 -14.49
N SER A 91 -13.25 -6.88 -14.46
CA SER A 91 -13.24 -8.16 -15.18
C SER A 91 -14.49 -8.29 -16.04
N ARG A 92 -14.31 -8.72 -17.30
CA ARG A 92 -15.41 -9.01 -18.24
C ARG A 92 -16.34 -10.12 -17.71
N LYS A 93 -15.79 -11.09 -16.97
CA LYS A 93 -16.55 -12.22 -16.40
C LYS A 93 -17.18 -11.88 -15.05
N ASN A 94 -16.50 -11.06 -14.25
CA ASN A 94 -16.78 -10.93 -12.82
C ASN A 94 -17.22 -9.52 -12.37
N GLY A 95 -17.45 -8.61 -13.32
CA GLY A 95 -17.85 -7.22 -13.07
C GLY A 95 -16.73 -6.34 -12.52
N THR A 96 -17.10 -5.16 -12.01
CA THR A 96 -16.20 -4.28 -11.29
C THR A 96 -16.19 -4.66 -9.81
N THR A 97 -15.02 -4.86 -9.23
CA THR A 97 -14.86 -5.13 -7.80
C THR A 97 -14.00 -4.01 -7.23
N TYR A 98 -14.44 -3.37 -6.17
CA TYR A 98 -13.56 -2.52 -5.38
C TYR A 98 -13.12 -3.26 -4.13
N LYS A 99 -11.93 -2.94 -3.66
CA LYS A 99 -11.32 -3.41 -2.42
C LYS A 99 -10.91 -2.21 -1.61
N VAL A 100 -11.37 -2.13 -0.37
CA VAL A 100 -10.91 -1.11 0.56
C VAL A 100 -9.52 -1.49 1.06
N ASN A 101 -8.54 -0.64 0.79
CA ASN A 101 -7.17 -0.90 1.23
C ASN A 101 -7.10 -0.79 2.76
N ASN A 102 -6.35 -1.69 3.39
CA ASN A 102 -6.25 -1.77 4.85
C ASN A 102 -7.60 -1.93 5.59
N TYR A 103 -8.61 -2.55 4.96
CA TYR A 103 -9.93 -2.78 5.56
C TYR A 103 -9.87 -3.46 6.95
N ALA A 104 -8.84 -4.27 7.21
CA ALA A 104 -8.61 -4.91 8.50
C ALA A 104 -8.52 -3.91 9.67
N ILE A 105 -8.04 -2.68 9.43
CA ILE A 105 -7.98 -1.60 10.43
C ILE A 105 -9.41 -1.20 10.85
N TYR A 106 -10.32 -1.11 9.90
CA TYR A 106 -11.71 -0.69 10.10
C TYR A 106 -12.57 -1.78 10.76
N GLN A 107 -12.19 -3.05 10.68
CA GLN A 107 -12.88 -4.18 11.33
C GLN A 107 -12.32 -4.52 12.71
N GLY A 108 -11.28 -3.83 13.17
CA GLY A 108 -10.69 -4.06 14.48
C GLY A 108 -10.06 -5.44 14.64
N PHE A 109 -9.60 -6.07 13.55
CA PHE A 109 -8.68 -7.19 13.66
C PHE A 109 -7.43 -6.66 14.38
N SER A 110 -7.23 -7.09 15.62
CA SER A 110 -6.03 -6.81 16.41
C SER A 110 -4.79 -7.06 15.54
N GLU A 111 -3.71 -6.35 15.86
CA GLU A 111 -2.38 -6.41 15.24
C GLU A 111 -1.77 -7.83 15.16
N GLU A 112 -2.46 -8.85 15.69
CA GLU A 112 -2.08 -10.26 15.75
C GLU A 112 -2.22 -10.99 14.40
N LYS A 113 -3.08 -10.55 13.47
CA LYS A 113 -3.28 -11.26 12.18
C LYS A 113 -2.58 -10.65 10.97
N LYS A 114 -1.91 -9.49 11.09
CA LYS A 114 -1.13 -8.90 9.98
C LYS A 114 0.01 -9.81 9.50
N GLN A 115 0.54 -10.69 10.37
CA GLN A 115 1.71 -11.52 10.04
C GLN A 115 1.42 -12.73 9.13
N GLN A 116 0.17 -13.20 9.00
CA GLN A 116 -0.13 -14.39 8.20
C GLN A 116 -0.57 -14.10 6.75
N THR A 117 -1.21 -12.97 6.49
CA THR A 117 -1.74 -12.66 5.15
C THR A 117 -0.67 -12.09 4.22
N GLU A 118 0.30 -11.33 4.76
CA GLU A 118 1.43 -10.78 3.98
C GLU A 118 2.39 -11.88 3.51
N GLN A 119 2.58 -12.95 4.30
CA GLN A 119 3.45 -14.08 3.93
C GLN A 119 2.89 -14.98 2.82
N ARG A 120 1.56 -14.98 2.59
CA ARG A 120 0.91 -15.79 1.54
C ARG A 120 0.81 -15.08 0.19
N ALA A 121 0.75 -13.75 0.14
CA ALA A 121 0.66 -13.00 -1.11
C ALA A 121 2.00 -12.87 -1.85
N GLU A 122 3.13 -12.97 -1.15
CA GLU A 122 4.47 -12.91 -1.77
C GLU A 122 4.91 -14.21 -2.47
N HIS A 123 4.22 -15.35 -2.26
CA HIS A 123 4.62 -16.63 -2.87
C HIS A 123 3.99 -16.93 -4.25
N GLN A 124 3.12 -16.08 -4.79
CA GLN A 124 2.39 -16.38 -6.05
C GLN A 124 2.78 -15.54 -7.27
N LYS A 125 3.78 -14.66 -7.19
CA LYS A 125 4.19 -13.82 -8.34
C LYS A 125 5.47 -14.22 -9.09
N ASP A 126 6.17 -15.28 -8.66
CA ASP A 126 7.46 -15.66 -9.27
C ASP A 126 7.43 -16.91 -10.18
N ASN A 127 6.27 -17.51 -10.48
CA ASN A 127 6.21 -18.78 -11.22
C ASN A 127 5.79 -18.71 -12.69
N GLU A 128 5.69 -17.54 -13.30
CA GLU A 128 5.55 -17.43 -14.76
C GLU A 128 6.70 -16.61 -15.30
N LEU A 129 7.82 -17.27 -15.63
CA LEU A 129 8.78 -16.92 -16.69
C LEU A 129 9.99 -17.87 -16.58
N ASN A 130 9.89 -19.07 -17.16
CA ASN A 130 10.99 -19.76 -17.88
C ASN A 130 10.55 -21.19 -18.26
N ILE A 131 10.12 -21.35 -19.51
CA ILE A 131 9.94 -22.65 -20.17
C ILE A 131 11.04 -22.76 -21.24
N ASN A 132 11.68 -23.93 -21.26
CA ASN A 132 12.61 -24.49 -22.25
C ASN A 132 14.13 -24.31 -22.03
N LYS A 133 14.75 -25.35 -21.44
CA LYS A 133 15.68 -26.19 -22.21
C LYS A 133 15.84 -27.57 -21.54
N ASN A 134 15.49 -28.61 -22.29
CA ASN A 134 15.76 -30.01 -21.97
C ASN A 134 17.24 -30.33 -22.21
N GLU A 135 17.85 -31.11 -21.31
CA GLU A 135 18.74 -32.22 -21.68
C GLU A 135 18.76 -33.28 -20.56
N LYS A 136 18.50 -34.53 -20.97
CA LYS A 136 18.59 -35.83 -20.27
C LYS A 136 20.05 -36.09 -19.82
N ASN A 137 20.43 -36.93 -18.84
CA ASN A 137 19.83 -38.15 -18.26
C ASN A 137 20.61 -38.60 -17.00
N GLU A 138 19.93 -39.33 -16.10
CA GLU A 138 20.37 -40.45 -15.21
C GLU A 138 21.48 -40.18 -14.14
N LYS A 139 21.34 -40.48 -12.84
CA LYS A 139 20.83 -41.69 -12.16
C LYS A 139 20.73 -41.46 -10.62
N ASN A 140 19.77 -42.17 -9.99
CA ASN A 140 19.56 -42.53 -8.56
C ASN A 140 20.78 -42.34 -7.61
N GLU A 141 20.65 -41.98 -6.33
CA GLU A 141 19.77 -42.57 -5.31
C GLU A 141 19.92 -41.78 -3.97
N LYS A 142 18.90 -41.90 -3.10
CA LYS A 142 18.88 -41.62 -1.63
C LYS A 142 18.36 -40.26 -1.15
N ASN A 143 17.07 -40.31 -0.81
CA ASN A 143 16.36 -39.52 0.18
C ASN A 143 17.21 -39.07 1.37
N ASN A 144 17.32 -37.75 1.56
CA ASN A 144 17.24 -37.16 2.89
C ASN A 144 16.74 -35.71 2.79
N ASN A 145 15.49 -35.49 3.22
CA ASN A 145 14.86 -34.18 3.30
C ASN A 145 15.55 -33.32 4.37
N TYR A 146 16.64 -32.65 4.01
CA TYR A 146 17.09 -31.44 4.68
C TYR A 146 16.64 -30.25 3.83
N VAL A 147 15.54 -29.60 4.25
CA VAL A 147 15.20 -28.27 3.76
C VAL A 147 16.34 -27.36 4.20
N ALA A 148 17.26 -27.06 3.28
CA ALA A 148 18.31 -26.07 3.48
C ALA A 148 17.63 -24.71 3.71
N THR A 149 17.45 -24.35 4.99
CA THR A 149 17.04 -23.01 5.37
C THR A 149 18.09 -22.06 4.82
N ARG A 150 17.71 -21.23 3.84
CA ARG A 150 18.56 -20.15 3.32
C ARG A 150 19.12 -19.40 4.53
N LYS A 151 20.46 -19.42 4.72
CA LYS A 151 21.12 -18.70 5.82
C LYS A 151 20.63 -17.25 5.79
N LYS A 152 20.01 -16.79 6.89
CA LYS A 152 19.64 -15.39 7.05
C LYS A 152 20.92 -14.56 6.97
N ARG A 153 20.98 -13.58 6.07
CA ARG A 153 22.08 -12.61 6.04
C ARG A 153 22.05 -11.83 7.35
N VAL A 154 23.17 -11.81 8.04
CA VAL A 154 23.43 -10.98 9.21
C VAL A 154 24.24 -9.80 8.74
N TYR A 155 23.85 -8.60 9.16
CA TYR A 155 24.55 -7.37 8.79
C TYR A 155 25.41 -6.92 9.96
N ALA A 156 26.66 -6.54 9.67
CA ALA A 156 27.52 -5.91 10.66
C ALA A 156 26.94 -4.54 11.08
N ASP A 157 27.24 -4.08 12.29
CA ASP A 157 26.70 -2.83 12.83
C ASP A 157 27.16 -1.58 12.06
N ASP A 158 28.30 -1.69 11.36
CA ASP A 158 28.85 -0.65 10.50
C ASP A 158 28.34 -0.71 9.05
N ASP A 159 27.55 -1.70 8.68
CA ASP A 159 27.01 -1.86 7.32
C ASP A 159 26.11 -0.66 6.93
N PRO A 160 26.30 -0.06 5.73
CA PRO A 160 25.50 1.07 5.29
C PRO A 160 23.98 0.84 5.31
N ASN A 161 23.52 -0.37 4.98
CA ASN A 161 22.09 -0.70 4.97
C ASN A 161 21.54 -0.81 6.39
N LYS A 162 22.33 -1.35 7.32
CA LYS A 162 21.95 -1.43 8.74
C LYS A 162 21.94 -0.06 9.40
N LYS A 163 22.91 0.81 9.06
CA LYS A 163 22.90 2.23 9.46
C LYS A 163 21.64 2.95 8.99
N LEU A 164 21.20 2.75 7.75
CA LEU A 164 19.95 3.32 7.26
C LEU A 164 18.71 2.74 7.95
N ALA A 165 18.72 1.44 8.28
CA ALA A 165 17.64 0.82 9.06
C ALA A 165 17.53 1.42 10.47
N ILE A 166 18.66 1.59 11.15
CA ILE A 166 18.73 2.24 12.47
C ILE A 166 18.29 3.70 12.38
N LEU A 167 18.70 4.43 11.34
CA LEU A 167 18.29 5.81 11.10
C LEU A 167 16.77 5.91 10.95
N LEU A 168 16.17 5.07 10.12
CA LEU A 168 14.72 5.02 9.94
C LEU A 168 14.00 4.72 11.27
N LEU A 169 14.46 3.72 12.01
CA LEU A 169 13.90 3.38 13.33
C LEU A 169 13.97 4.57 14.30
N LYS A 170 15.11 5.24 14.34
CA LYS A 170 15.33 6.41 15.20
C LYS A 170 14.37 7.55 14.86
N LEU A 171 14.12 7.81 13.58
CA LEU A 171 13.21 8.87 13.16
C LEU A 171 11.75 8.52 13.40
N ILE A 172 11.34 7.27 13.15
CA ILE A 172 9.98 6.81 13.48
C ILE A 172 9.73 6.94 14.99
N ARG A 173 10.69 6.53 15.82
CA ARG A 173 10.59 6.63 17.30
C ARG A 173 10.39 8.04 17.84
N LYS A 174 10.82 9.08 17.11
CA LYS A 174 10.59 10.47 17.51
C LYS A 174 9.12 10.87 17.40
N ASN A 175 8.41 10.29 16.43
CA ASN A 175 7.04 10.67 16.11
C ASN A 175 6.03 9.65 16.63
N GLN A 176 6.44 8.39 16.83
CA GLN A 176 5.56 7.27 17.19
C GLN A 176 6.27 6.21 18.03
N ASN A 177 5.52 5.52 18.89
CA ASN A 177 6.04 4.38 19.66
C ASN A 177 5.82 3.07 18.90
N ILE A 178 6.90 2.46 18.39
CA ILE A 178 6.84 1.20 17.64
C ILE A 178 7.59 0.08 18.37
N LYS A 179 7.05 -1.15 18.29
CA LYS A 179 7.71 -2.37 18.79
C LYS A 179 9.06 -2.55 18.11
N GLU A 180 10.05 -3.06 18.86
CA GLU A 180 11.38 -3.31 18.33
C GLU A 180 11.37 -4.24 17.11
N PRO A 181 11.78 -3.72 15.94
CA PRO A 181 11.82 -4.51 14.72
C PRO A 181 13.13 -5.31 14.62
N ASP A 182 13.09 -6.33 13.78
CA ASP A 182 14.28 -7.08 13.36
C ASP A 182 15.12 -6.22 12.40
N LEU A 183 16.23 -5.66 12.92
CA LEU A 183 17.11 -4.75 12.19
C LEU A 183 17.82 -5.42 11.01
N ASP A 184 18.09 -6.72 11.07
CA ASP A 184 18.71 -7.45 9.95
C ASP A 184 17.72 -7.65 8.80
N LYS A 185 16.44 -7.91 9.11
CA LYS A 185 15.38 -7.90 8.10
C LYS A 185 15.22 -6.52 7.47
N TRP A 186 15.28 -5.47 8.28
CA TRP A 186 15.18 -4.10 7.80
C TRP A 186 16.36 -3.72 6.90
N ALA A 187 17.59 -4.06 7.31
CA ALA A 187 18.78 -3.86 6.51
C ALA A 187 18.70 -4.62 5.17
N ASN A 188 18.19 -5.86 5.19
CA ASN A 188 18.00 -6.63 3.95
C ASN A 188 16.99 -5.98 3.01
N MET A 189 15.91 -5.42 3.55
CA MET A 189 14.90 -4.73 2.75
C MET A 189 15.48 -3.46 2.11
N ILE A 190 16.28 -2.68 2.85
CA ILE A 190 16.98 -1.50 2.34
C ILE A 190 17.99 -1.88 1.27
N ARG A 191 18.75 -2.96 1.47
CA ARG A 191 19.64 -3.50 0.44
C ARG A 191 18.88 -3.81 -0.84
N LEU A 192 17.71 -4.46 -0.76
CA LEU A 192 16.88 -4.73 -1.94
C LEU A 192 16.43 -3.44 -2.63
N THR A 193 16.06 -2.40 -1.86
CA THR A 193 15.73 -1.08 -2.42
C THR A 193 16.92 -0.47 -3.19
N ILE A 194 18.15 -0.70 -2.75
CA ILE A 194 19.35 -0.16 -3.40
C ILE A 194 19.74 -1.00 -4.61
N GLU A 195 19.92 -2.31 -4.42
CA GLU A 195 20.44 -3.23 -5.44
C GLU A 195 19.39 -3.60 -6.48
N SER A 196 18.17 -3.94 -6.05
CA SER A 196 17.11 -4.42 -6.95
C SER A 196 16.40 -3.25 -7.65
N ASP A 197 16.11 -2.18 -6.92
CA ASP A 197 15.40 -1.02 -7.49
C ASP A 197 16.37 0.01 -8.09
N LYS A 198 17.67 -0.30 -8.12
CA LYS A 198 18.75 0.55 -8.67
C LYS A 198 18.77 1.96 -8.09
N ARG A 199 18.48 2.08 -6.78
CA ARG A 199 18.52 3.35 -6.06
C ARG A 199 19.84 3.51 -5.32
N THR A 200 20.29 4.74 -5.15
CA THR A 200 21.50 5.00 -4.37
C THR A 200 21.19 5.06 -2.88
N GLY A 201 22.18 4.72 -2.04
CA GLY A 201 22.03 4.83 -0.58
C GLY A 201 21.68 6.26 -0.12
N ARG A 202 22.16 7.27 -0.85
CA ARG A 202 21.86 8.68 -0.59
C ARG A 202 20.41 9.02 -0.88
N GLU A 203 19.87 8.58 -2.02
CA GLU A 203 18.44 8.76 -2.32
C GLU A 203 17.54 8.10 -1.28
N VAL A 204 17.92 6.90 -0.84
CA VAL A 204 17.17 6.18 0.21
C VAL A 204 17.24 6.95 1.54
N GLN A 205 18.42 7.46 1.92
CA GLN A 205 18.57 8.28 3.12
C GLN A 205 17.73 9.56 3.05
N ASP A 206 17.82 10.30 1.95
CA ASP A 206 17.08 11.54 1.73
C ASP A 206 15.57 11.31 1.70
N MET A 207 15.14 10.12 1.25
CA MET A 207 13.74 9.72 1.28
C MET A 207 13.29 9.39 2.69
N ILE A 208 14.11 8.67 3.48
CA ILE A 208 13.80 8.36 4.88
C ILE A 208 13.60 9.64 5.68
N VAL A 209 14.53 10.59 5.58
CA VAL A 209 14.46 11.87 6.29
C VAL A 209 13.21 12.64 5.86
N TRP A 210 12.99 12.79 4.55
CA TRP A 210 11.84 13.53 4.05
C TRP A 210 10.50 12.90 4.44
N ALA A 211 10.36 11.58 4.29
CA ALA A 211 9.12 10.88 4.57
C ALA A 211 8.76 10.91 6.06
N THR A 212 9.76 10.76 6.94
CA THR A 212 9.54 10.81 8.39
C THR A 212 9.30 12.23 8.92
N SER A 213 9.76 13.27 8.22
CA SER A 213 9.45 14.67 8.53
C SER A 213 8.14 15.17 7.91
N ASN A 214 7.53 14.41 7.01
CA ASN A 214 6.29 14.81 6.36
C ASN A 214 5.07 14.34 7.19
N ASP A 215 4.11 15.23 7.42
CA ASP A 215 2.94 14.95 8.26
C ASP A 215 2.15 13.72 7.79
N PHE A 216 1.94 13.59 6.48
CA PHE A 216 1.23 12.46 5.89
C PHE A 216 2.10 11.18 5.88
N TRP A 217 3.31 11.26 5.30
CA TRP A 217 4.14 10.06 5.10
C TRP A 217 4.71 9.50 6.39
N SER A 218 4.87 10.29 7.44
CA SER A 218 5.35 9.79 8.74
C SER A 218 4.38 8.77 9.36
N GLY A 219 3.08 8.88 9.07
CA GLY A 219 2.06 7.90 9.47
C GLY A 219 2.07 6.63 8.61
N VAL A 220 2.50 6.74 7.35
CA VAL A 220 2.48 5.63 6.38
C VAL A 220 3.79 4.82 6.41
N ILE A 221 4.92 5.49 6.60
CA ILE A 221 6.25 4.89 6.55
C ILE A 221 6.69 4.44 7.94
N LEU A 222 6.27 3.23 8.31
CA LEU A 222 6.58 2.60 9.60
C LEU A 222 7.64 1.49 9.47
N SER A 223 8.15 1.24 8.27
CA SER A 223 9.13 0.19 7.99
C SER A 223 9.85 0.41 6.66
N PRO A 224 11.02 -0.23 6.42
CA PRO A 224 11.66 -0.22 5.12
C PRO A 224 10.81 -0.81 3.98
N THR A 225 9.91 -1.75 4.31
CA THR A 225 9.01 -2.34 3.31
C THR A 225 8.00 -1.32 2.81
N SER A 226 7.39 -0.55 3.73
CA SER A 226 6.49 0.55 3.36
C SER A 226 7.26 1.67 2.63
N LEU A 227 8.49 1.99 3.05
CA LEU A 227 9.38 2.91 2.35
C LEU A 227 9.61 2.49 0.89
N ARG A 228 10.01 1.24 0.65
CA ARG A 228 10.27 0.71 -0.70
C ARG A 228 9.01 0.72 -1.56
N LYS A 229 7.88 0.27 -1.00
CA LYS A 229 6.58 0.19 -1.70
C LYS A 229 6.13 1.56 -2.23
N HIS A 230 6.32 2.61 -1.44
CA HIS A 230 5.82 3.96 -1.79
C HIS A 230 6.91 4.90 -2.33
N PHE A 231 8.12 4.39 -2.57
CA PHE A 231 9.29 5.21 -2.88
C PHE A 231 9.08 6.13 -4.09
N ASP A 232 8.60 5.60 -5.22
CA ASP A 232 8.43 6.38 -6.45
C ASP A 232 7.32 7.44 -6.29
N LYS A 233 6.25 7.13 -5.54
CA LYS A 233 5.17 8.07 -5.23
C LYS A 233 5.70 9.24 -4.37
N MET A 234 6.50 8.93 -3.35
CA MET A 234 7.15 9.95 -2.52
C MET A 234 8.13 10.80 -3.33
N ALA A 235 8.91 10.20 -4.24
CA ALA A 235 9.82 10.94 -5.11
C ALA A 235 9.08 11.95 -6.00
N ILE A 236 7.96 11.56 -6.60
CA ILE A 236 7.12 12.46 -7.40
C ILE A 236 6.57 13.60 -6.55
N GLN A 237 6.03 13.31 -5.36
CA GLN A 237 5.46 14.33 -4.48
C GLN A 237 6.51 15.30 -3.94
N LYS A 238 7.68 14.79 -3.56
CA LYS A 238 8.84 15.60 -3.12
C LYS A 238 9.30 16.56 -4.22
N ASN A 239 9.37 16.09 -5.47
CA ASN A 239 9.79 16.91 -6.61
C ASN A 239 8.75 17.98 -6.99
N LYS A 240 7.44 17.66 -6.93
CA LYS A 240 6.37 18.64 -7.17
C LYS A 240 6.40 19.81 -6.19
N ARG A 241 6.59 19.53 -4.89
CA ARG A 241 6.75 20.61 -3.88
C ARG A 241 7.97 21.48 -4.15
N LYS A 242 9.09 20.88 -4.59
CA LYS A 242 10.30 21.64 -4.93
C LYS A 242 10.05 22.57 -6.12
N GLN A 243 9.32 22.14 -7.15
CA GLN A 243 8.95 22.97 -8.29
C GLN A 243 7.98 24.10 -7.91
N GLN A 244 7.01 23.84 -7.03
CA GLN A 244 6.08 24.87 -6.52
C GLN A 244 6.78 25.93 -5.66
N ASN A 245 7.77 25.54 -4.87
CA ASN A 245 8.55 26.51 -4.10
C ASN A 245 9.45 27.38 -5.00
N ILE A 246 10.05 26.80 -6.04
CA ILE A 246 10.88 27.55 -7.02
C ILE A 246 10.02 28.54 -7.83
N SER A 247 8.82 28.14 -8.24
CA SER A 247 7.92 29.01 -9.01
C SER A 247 7.29 30.14 -8.18
N ASN A 248 7.24 30.01 -6.86
CA ASN A 248 6.82 31.11 -5.97
C ASN A 248 7.97 32.10 -5.65
N ASP A 249 9.23 31.73 -5.89
CA ASP A 249 10.40 32.60 -5.71
C ASP A 249 10.73 33.43 -6.98
N GLU A 250 10.15 33.08 -8.14
CA GLU A 250 10.23 33.86 -9.39
C GLU A 250 8.92 34.63 -9.65
N LEU A 251 8.57 35.58 -8.79
CA LEU A 251 7.57 36.60 -9.14
C LEU A 251 8.26 37.65 -10.04
N PRO A 252 7.74 37.96 -11.25
CA PRO A 252 8.23 39.11 -12.00
C PRO A 252 7.97 40.37 -11.16
N GLU A 253 8.99 41.22 -11.04
CA GLU A 253 8.86 42.54 -10.45
C GLU A 253 7.62 43.22 -11.01
N THR A 254 6.76 43.67 -10.10
CA THR A 254 5.58 44.47 -10.39
C THR A 254 5.98 45.68 -11.21
N GLY A 255 5.76 45.60 -12.52
CA GLY A 255 5.93 46.67 -13.48
C GLY A 255 4.58 47.34 -13.77
N GLU A 256 4.44 48.52 -13.19
CA GLU A 256 3.68 49.70 -13.61
C GLU A 256 2.15 49.77 -13.41
N ASP A 257 1.81 50.87 -12.73
CA ASP A 257 0.53 51.55 -12.60
C ASP A 257 -0.25 51.66 -13.92
N TRP A 258 -1.51 51.22 -13.90
CA TRP A 258 -2.68 51.97 -14.35
C TRP A 258 -3.97 51.34 -13.82
#